data_AF-A0A1G2VGC8-F1
#
_entry.id   AF-A0A1G2VGC8-F1
#
_cell.length_a   1.000
_cell.length_b   1.000
_cell.length_c   1.000
_cell.angle_alpha   90.00
_cell.angle_beta   90.00
_cell.angle_gamma   90.00
#
_symmetry.space_group_name_H-M   'P 1'
#
loop_
_entity.id
_entity.type
_entity.pdbx_description
1 polymer ?
#
loop_
_entity_poly.entity_id
_entity_poly.type
_entity_poly.pdbx_seq_one_letter_code
_entity_poly.pdbx_strand_id
1 'polypeptide(L)'
;MLNISLTTGTHAELQQAAKAVVALVTTDTTEPTPTDRDAWVSDHELRSKLERPIGVSVNHWDWVLSVCERALKVPPLLSDRSSTRALVVLMTLNAARRLPNPDAAYVTRLIEEAQGLIDLLELSPRRTRLESLLDYHIGIWARVRGDYQLSITHQVRSAKLASIAGDKVGAAIAQLCEQTEHISLSLMESTPCNLAPLVASAESLVALCRDSSEPVQQYWAHVNAPIHVLLAHIWTRTPLLQERQGFWLGLMTELVEKTPESVDDVVPTITAVEAGILMLNDQSTGARNLAEKVVESPKKDDQALMTAHWVLACVLSSTGNLAEAAGHLQTIIADGHNMHQLRALAKRELAK
;
A
#
# COMPACT_ATOMS: atom_id res chain seq x y z
N MET A 1 -19.32 -19.53 2.99
CA MET A 1 -17.85 -19.48 3.18
C MET A 1 -17.16 -19.80 1.88
N LEU A 2 -16.22 -18.94 1.45
CA LEU A 2 -15.44 -19.13 0.24
C LEU A 2 -14.36 -20.21 0.48
N ASN A 3 -14.38 -21.32 -0.27
CA ASN A 3 -13.38 -22.39 -0.17
C ASN A 3 -12.60 -22.47 -1.49
N ILE A 4 -11.40 -21.89 -1.53
CA ILE A 4 -10.54 -21.84 -2.72
C ILE A 4 -9.17 -22.44 -2.38
N SER A 5 -8.74 -23.45 -3.15
CA SER A 5 -7.39 -24.01 -3.10
C SER A 5 -6.46 -23.20 -4.01
N LEU A 6 -5.37 -22.65 -3.46
CA LEU A 6 -4.41 -21.76 -4.13
C LEU A 6 -3.25 -22.54 -4.79
N THR A 7 -3.53 -23.65 -5.46
CA THR A 7 -2.50 -24.67 -5.67
C THR A 7 -1.80 -24.66 -7.03
N THR A 8 -2.44 -24.32 -8.17
CA THR A 8 -1.73 -24.40 -9.47
C THR A 8 -2.10 -23.37 -10.55
N GLY A 9 -3.15 -22.56 -10.38
CA GLY A 9 -3.53 -21.52 -11.35
C GLY A 9 -4.08 -22.08 -12.67
N THR A 10 -4.51 -23.34 -12.71
CA THR A 10 -5.05 -23.95 -13.93
C THR A 10 -6.36 -23.26 -14.35
N HIS A 11 -6.69 -23.34 -15.64
CA HIS A 11 -7.93 -22.77 -16.16
C HIS A 11 -9.18 -23.27 -15.40
N ALA A 12 -9.21 -24.56 -15.04
CA ALA A 12 -10.32 -25.16 -14.28
C ALA A 12 -10.42 -24.62 -12.84
N GLU A 13 -9.30 -24.47 -12.14
CA GLU A 13 -9.26 -23.89 -10.80
C GLU A 13 -9.70 -22.41 -10.80
N LEU A 14 -9.21 -21.61 -11.75
CA LEU A 14 -9.60 -20.22 -11.91
C LEU A 14 -11.11 -20.08 -12.19
N GLN A 15 -11.67 -20.97 -13.01
CA GLN A 15 -13.09 -20.99 -13.31
C GLN A 15 -13.93 -21.39 -12.09
N GLN A 16 -13.45 -22.33 -11.28
CA GLN A 16 -14.11 -22.75 -10.03
C GLN A 16 -14.09 -21.62 -9.00
N ALA A 17 -12.94 -20.97 -8.80
CA ALA A 17 -12.80 -19.82 -7.93
C ALA A 17 -13.73 -18.66 -8.34
N ALA A 18 -13.80 -18.35 -9.64
CA ALA A 18 -14.70 -17.33 -10.17
C ALA A 18 -16.18 -17.64 -9.88
N LYS A 19 -16.60 -18.91 -10.05
CA LYS A 19 -17.97 -19.34 -9.70
C LYS A 19 -18.24 -19.23 -8.19
N ALA A 20 -17.24 -19.53 -7.35
CA ALA A 20 -17.38 -19.37 -5.90
C ALA A 20 -17.53 -17.90 -5.48
N VAL A 21 -16.77 -16.99 -6.11
CA VAL A 21 -16.94 -15.54 -5.94
C VAL A 21 -18.35 -15.12 -6.31
N VAL A 22 -18.83 -15.50 -7.51
CA VAL A 22 -20.21 -15.17 -7.97
C VAL A 22 -21.25 -15.68 -6.98
N ALA A 23 -21.15 -16.93 -6.54
CA ALA A 23 -22.10 -17.51 -5.59
C ALA A 23 -22.11 -16.78 -4.24
N LEU A 24 -20.94 -16.40 -3.73
CA LEU A 24 -20.80 -15.62 -2.50
C LEU A 24 -21.50 -14.27 -2.62
N VAL A 25 -21.15 -13.49 -3.64
CA VAL A 25 -21.59 -12.09 -3.73
C VAL A 25 -23.06 -11.95 -4.12
N THR A 26 -23.62 -12.92 -4.85
CA THR A 26 -25.02 -12.86 -5.32
C THR A 26 -26.04 -13.35 -4.30
N THR A 27 -25.60 -14.15 -3.32
CA THR A 27 -26.46 -14.65 -2.23
C THR A 27 -26.41 -13.75 -0.99
N ASP A 28 -25.49 -12.78 -0.97
CA ASP A 28 -25.28 -11.91 0.17
C ASP A 28 -26.29 -10.75 0.22
N THR A 29 -27.16 -10.79 1.24
CA THR A 29 -28.14 -9.74 1.54
C THR A 29 -27.76 -8.88 2.74
N THR A 30 -26.52 -8.98 3.25
CA THR A 30 -26.06 -8.27 4.45
C THR A 30 -25.58 -6.85 4.16
N GLU A 31 -25.90 -5.89 5.02
CA GLU A 31 -25.48 -4.49 4.86
C GLU A 31 -24.43 -4.12 5.91
N PRO A 32 -23.42 -3.29 5.58
CA PRO A 32 -22.55 -2.74 6.60
C PRO A 32 -23.38 -1.81 7.50
N THR A 33 -23.02 -1.74 8.78
CA THR A 33 -23.66 -0.84 9.74
C THR A 33 -22.73 0.31 10.08
N PRO A 34 -23.24 1.46 10.57
CA PRO A 34 -22.40 2.58 11.00
C PRO A 34 -21.40 2.25 12.12
N THR A 35 -21.48 1.06 12.72
CA THR A 35 -20.57 0.60 13.77
C THR A 35 -19.73 -0.61 13.37
N ASP A 36 -20.06 -1.25 12.26
CA ASP A 36 -19.44 -2.50 11.81
C ASP A 36 -19.56 -2.66 10.30
N ARG A 37 -18.44 -2.42 9.59
CA ARG A 37 -18.34 -2.66 8.14
C ARG A 37 -18.36 -4.16 7.79
N ASP A 38 -17.84 -4.99 8.68
CA ASP A 38 -17.62 -6.42 8.46
C ASP A 38 -18.93 -7.20 8.59
N ALA A 39 -20.00 -6.54 9.00
CA ALA A 39 -21.38 -7.00 8.82
C ALA A 39 -21.73 -7.25 7.34
N TRP A 40 -21.04 -6.61 6.38
CA TRP A 40 -21.15 -6.96 4.97
C TRP A 40 -20.27 -8.17 4.62
N VAL A 41 -20.89 -9.35 4.58
CA VAL A 41 -20.22 -10.65 4.49
C VAL A 41 -19.38 -10.80 3.23
N SER A 42 -19.88 -10.39 2.07
CA SER A 42 -19.12 -10.52 0.82
C SER A 42 -17.90 -9.60 0.74
N ASP A 43 -17.97 -8.35 1.24
CA ASP A 43 -16.79 -7.48 1.37
C ASP A 43 -15.75 -8.16 2.29
N HIS A 44 -16.17 -8.59 3.48
CA HIS A 44 -15.29 -9.26 4.44
C HIS A 44 -14.63 -10.54 3.88
N GLU A 45 -15.40 -11.44 3.27
CA GLU A 45 -14.90 -12.71 2.71
C GLU A 45 -13.97 -12.47 1.51
N LEU A 46 -14.30 -11.55 0.60
CA LEU A 46 -13.41 -11.25 -0.52
C LEU A 46 -12.08 -10.68 -0.03
N ARG A 47 -12.08 -9.75 0.94
CA ARG A 47 -10.85 -9.23 1.52
C ARG A 47 -10.05 -10.28 2.28
N SER A 48 -10.68 -11.00 3.22
CA SER A 48 -10.00 -11.97 4.08
C SER A 48 -9.46 -13.20 3.33
N LYS A 49 -10.04 -13.54 2.18
CA LYS A 49 -9.64 -14.72 1.39
C LYS A 49 -8.82 -14.40 0.15
N LEU A 50 -9.08 -13.28 -0.53
CA LEU A 50 -8.38 -12.90 -1.75
C LEU A 50 -7.27 -11.86 -1.51
N GLU A 51 -7.43 -10.93 -0.57
CA GLU A 51 -6.43 -9.88 -0.30
C GLU A 51 -5.38 -10.28 0.75
N ARG A 52 -5.16 -11.58 0.97
CA ARG A 52 -4.20 -12.05 1.98
C ARG A 52 -2.82 -11.43 1.71
N PRO A 53 -2.25 -10.63 2.65
CA PRO A 53 -1.01 -9.88 2.38
C PRO A 53 0.28 -10.68 2.60
N ILE A 54 0.22 -11.89 3.15
CA ILE A 54 1.40 -12.58 3.70
C ILE A 54 1.98 -13.55 2.65
N GLY A 55 3.19 -13.25 2.17
CA GLY A 55 4.04 -14.15 1.37
C GLY A 55 3.59 -14.40 -0.07
N VAL A 56 2.74 -13.54 -0.62
CA VAL A 56 2.19 -13.78 -1.96
C VAL A 56 3.11 -13.24 -3.04
N SER A 57 3.81 -14.19 -3.67
CA SER A 57 4.55 -14.03 -4.91
C SER A 57 3.83 -13.12 -5.90
N VAL A 58 4.58 -12.47 -6.79
CA VAL A 58 4.08 -11.65 -7.93
C VAL A 58 2.87 -12.28 -8.65
N ASN A 59 2.78 -13.61 -8.66
CA ASN A 59 1.72 -14.39 -9.29
C ASN A 59 0.35 -14.33 -8.58
N HIS A 60 0.27 -13.87 -7.32
CA HIS A 60 -0.99 -13.83 -6.59
C HIS A 60 -1.95 -12.77 -7.11
N TRP A 61 -1.47 -11.55 -7.31
CA TRP A 61 -2.33 -10.49 -7.82
C TRP A 61 -2.76 -10.76 -9.26
N ASP A 62 -1.92 -11.45 -10.04
CA ASP A 62 -2.29 -11.98 -11.35
C ASP A 62 -3.41 -13.04 -11.23
N TRP A 63 -3.30 -13.96 -10.27
CA TRP A 63 -4.34 -14.95 -9.97
C TRP A 63 -5.64 -14.29 -9.51
N VAL A 64 -5.61 -13.33 -8.57
CA VAL A 64 -6.79 -12.60 -8.08
C VAL A 64 -7.45 -11.84 -9.23
N LEU A 65 -6.66 -11.14 -10.05
CA LEU A 65 -7.16 -10.45 -11.24
C LEU A 65 -7.88 -11.42 -12.18
N SER A 66 -7.22 -12.55 -12.49
CA SER A 66 -7.78 -13.60 -13.33
C SER A 66 -9.10 -14.17 -12.80
N VAL A 67 -9.22 -14.37 -11.48
CA VAL A 67 -10.46 -14.86 -10.86
C VAL A 67 -11.57 -13.81 -10.97
N CYS A 68 -11.29 -12.55 -10.65
CA CYS A 68 -12.31 -11.50 -10.64
C CYS A 68 -12.80 -11.16 -12.06
N GLU A 69 -11.90 -11.10 -13.04
CA GLU A 69 -12.29 -10.89 -14.45
C GLU A 69 -13.19 -12.01 -14.99
N ARG A 70 -12.94 -13.25 -14.56
CA ARG A 70 -13.80 -14.39 -14.91
C ARG A 70 -15.13 -14.30 -14.19
N ALA A 71 -15.15 -13.92 -12.91
CA ALA A 71 -16.38 -13.73 -12.15
C ALA A 71 -17.30 -12.69 -12.80
N LEU A 72 -16.75 -11.56 -13.25
CA LEU A 72 -17.49 -10.50 -13.96
C LEU A 72 -18.12 -10.94 -15.30
N LYS A 73 -17.68 -12.08 -15.85
CA LYS A 73 -18.21 -12.68 -17.09
C LYS A 73 -19.22 -13.80 -16.85
N VAL A 74 -19.48 -14.18 -15.60
CA VAL A 74 -20.40 -15.26 -15.25
C VAL A 74 -21.77 -14.68 -14.89
N PRO A 75 -22.89 -15.19 -15.47
CA PRO A 75 -24.23 -14.85 -14.99
C PRO A 75 -24.41 -15.23 -13.51
N PRO A 76 -25.01 -14.37 -12.66
CA PRO A 76 -25.73 -13.14 -13.04
C PRO A 76 -24.88 -11.86 -13.11
N LEU A 77 -23.60 -11.87 -12.71
CA LEU A 77 -22.77 -10.65 -12.63
C LEU A 77 -22.59 -9.93 -13.96
N LEU A 78 -22.59 -10.66 -15.08
CA LEU A 78 -22.38 -10.09 -16.42
C LEU A 78 -23.36 -8.95 -16.76
N SER A 79 -24.61 -9.04 -16.30
CA SER A 79 -25.66 -8.03 -16.53
C SER A 79 -26.09 -7.29 -15.27
N ASP A 80 -25.45 -7.59 -14.14
CA ASP A 80 -25.79 -7.02 -12.85
C ASP A 80 -25.39 -5.55 -12.75
N ARG A 81 -26.26 -4.73 -12.16
CA ARG A 81 -26.00 -3.31 -11.87
C ARG A 81 -26.07 -3.02 -10.36
N SER A 82 -26.01 -4.05 -9.53
CA SER A 82 -26.08 -3.96 -8.08
C SER A 82 -24.72 -3.63 -7.45
N SER A 83 -24.74 -3.40 -6.14
CA SER A 83 -23.54 -3.23 -5.29
C SER A 83 -22.57 -4.42 -5.39
N THR A 84 -23.08 -5.60 -5.72
CA THR A 84 -22.31 -6.83 -5.80
C THR A 84 -21.35 -6.83 -7.00
N ARG A 85 -21.81 -6.41 -8.19
CA ARG A 85 -20.90 -6.21 -9.33
C ARG A 85 -19.86 -5.13 -9.02
N ALA A 86 -20.28 -4.00 -8.45
CA ALA A 86 -19.37 -2.91 -8.10
C ALA A 86 -18.25 -3.39 -7.17
N LEU A 87 -18.56 -4.21 -6.16
CA LEU A 87 -17.57 -4.79 -5.26
C LEU A 87 -16.53 -5.66 -6.00
N VAL A 88 -16.98 -6.50 -6.94
CA VAL A 88 -16.06 -7.35 -7.74
C VAL A 88 -15.22 -6.50 -8.71
N VAL A 89 -15.77 -5.43 -9.29
CA VAL A 89 -14.99 -4.47 -10.10
C VAL A 89 -13.92 -3.80 -9.25
N LEU A 90 -14.23 -3.36 -8.03
CA LEU A 90 -13.25 -2.79 -7.12
C LEU A 90 -12.16 -3.79 -6.73
N MET A 91 -12.50 -5.06 -6.51
CA MET A 91 -11.48 -6.11 -6.28
C MET A 91 -10.59 -6.33 -7.51
N THR A 92 -11.18 -6.27 -8.71
CA THR A 92 -10.45 -6.34 -9.99
C THR A 92 -9.48 -5.16 -10.11
N LEU A 93 -9.93 -3.94 -9.80
CA LEU A 93 -9.12 -2.72 -9.76
C LEU A 93 -7.96 -2.87 -8.76
N ASN A 94 -8.25 -3.38 -7.58
CA ASN A 94 -7.28 -3.60 -6.51
C ASN A 94 -6.15 -4.55 -6.92
N ALA A 95 -6.48 -5.61 -7.66
CA ALA A 95 -5.49 -6.55 -8.21
C ALA A 95 -4.73 -5.95 -9.40
N ALA A 96 -5.43 -5.36 -10.38
CA ALA A 96 -4.82 -4.80 -11.60
C ALA A 96 -3.76 -3.74 -11.28
N ARG A 97 -4.02 -2.84 -10.32
CA ARG A 97 -3.08 -1.77 -9.93
C ARG A 97 -1.84 -2.27 -9.16
N ARG A 98 -1.83 -3.53 -8.70
CA ARG A 98 -0.73 -4.14 -7.95
C ARG A 98 0.18 -5.04 -8.79
N LEU A 99 -0.15 -5.23 -10.07
CA LEU A 99 0.75 -5.91 -10.98
C LEU A 99 2.08 -5.14 -11.09
N PRO A 100 3.22 -5.80 -11.34
CA PRO A 100 4.51 -5.12 -11.49
C PRO A 100 4.51 -4.04 -12.59
N ASN A 101 3.76 -4.27 -13.66
CA ASN A 101 3.59 -3.32 -14.78
C ASN A 101 2.09 -3.15 -15.05
N PRO A 102 1.38 -2.32 -14.27
CA PRO A 102 -0.06 -2.17 -14.42
C PRO A 102 -0.40 -1.43 -15.72
N ASP A 103 -1.36 -1.96 -16.50
CA ASP A 103 -1.89 -1.25 -17.68
C ASP A 103 -2.72 -0.05 -17.21
N ALA A 104 -2.16 1.15 -17.37
CA ALA A 104 -2.80 2.40 -16.96
C ALA A 104 -4.16 2.63 -17.61
N ALA A 105 -4.32 2.28 -18.89
CA ALA A 105 -5.60 2.45 -19.58
C ALA A 105 -6.64 1.48 -19.04
N TYR A 106 -6.23 0.26 -18.68
CA TYR A 106 -7.12 -0.71 -18.06
C TYR A 106 -7.55 -0.31 -16.65
N VAL A 107 -6.60 0.13 -15.82
CA VAL A 107 -6.87 0.63 -14.46
C VAL A 107 -7.85 1.82 -14.52
N THR A 108 -7.66 2.77 -15.44
CA THR A 108 -8.58 3.89 -15.64
C THR A 108 -9.98 3.42 -16.05
N ARG A 109 -10.11 2.46 -16.97
CA ARG A 109 -11.42 1.89 -17.33
C ARG A 109 -12.13 1.24 -16.14
N LEU A 110 -11.39 0.52 -15.28
CA LEU A 110 -11.97 -0.10 -14.08
C LEU A 110 -12.45 0.95 -13.07
N ILE A 111 -11.74 2.08 -12.93
CA ILE A 111 -12.18 3.23 -12.11
C ILE A 111 -13.49 3.81 -12.67
N GLU A 112 -13.56 4.05 -13.98
CA GLU A 112 -14.75 4.58 -14.65
C GLU A 112 -15.95 3.63 -14.54
N GLU A 113 -15.71 2.32 -14.72
CA GLU A 113 -16.75 1.29 -14.56
C GLU A 113 -17.25 1.22 -13.12
N ALA A 114 -16.36 1.20 -12.12
CA ALA A 114 -16.73 1.20 -10.71
C ALA A 114 -17.55 2.45 -10.36
N GLN A 115 -17.10 3.63 -10.77
CA GLN A 115 -17.81 4.89 -10.55
C GLN A 115 -19.21 4.84 -11.18
N GLY A 116 -19.30 4.46 -12.45
CA GLY A 116 -20.58 4.37 -13.16
C GLY A 116 -21.56 3.36 -12.54
N LEU A 117 -21.07 2.25 -11.99
CA LEU A 117 -21.91 1.29 -11.26
C LEU A 117 -22.39 1.88 -9.93
N ILE A 118 -21.49 2.51 -9.17
CA ILE A 118 -21.80 3.09 -7.86
C ILE A 118 -22.80 4.24 -7.97
N ASP A 119 -22.69 5.08 -9.00
CA ASP A 119 -23.59 6.21 -9.22
C ASP A 119 -25.04 5.79 -9.50
N LEU A 120 -25.24 4.56 -10.01
CA LEU A 120 -26.56 3.98 -10.26
C LEU A 120 -27.22 3.40 -8.99
N LEU A 121 -26.46 3.21 -7.91
CA LEU A 121 -26.99 2.65 -6.67
C LEU A 121 -27.78 3.69 -5.88
N GLU A 122 -28.82 3.26 -5.19
CA GLU A 122 -29.49 4.09 -4.19
C GLU A 122 -28.54 4.41 -3.02
N LEU A 123 -28.82 5.51 -2.31
CA LEU A 123 -28.05 5.86 -1.11
C LEU A 123 -28.24 4.79 -0.03
N SER A 124 -27.16 4.08 0.27
CA SER A 124 -27.14 3.01 1.26
C SER A 124 -25.77 2.91 1.94
N PRO A 125 -25.67 2.20 3.08
CA PRO A 125 -24.38 1.87 3.68
C PRO A 125 -23.45 1.14 2.71
N ARG A 126 -23.94 0.16 1.93
CA ARG A 126 -23.16 -0.50 0.87
C ARG A 126 -22.61 0.49 -0.17
N ARG A 127 -23.44 1.41 -0.67
CA ARG A 127 -22.99 2.44 -1.62
C ARG A 127 -21.89 3.30 -1.01
N THR A 128 -22.09 3.77 0.22
CA THR A 128 -21.11 4.62 0.93
C THR A 128 -19.78 3.89 1.12
N ARG A 129 -19.84 2.60 1.46
CA ARG A 129 -18.68 1.72 1.59
C ARG A 129 -17.95 1.55 0.25
N LEU A 130 -18.67 1.35 -0.85
CA LEU A 130 -18.11 1.23 -2.20
C LEU A 130 -17.45 2.55 -2.66
N GLU A 131 -18.08 3.70 -2.39
CA GLU A 131 -17.50 5.03 -2.68
C GLU A 131 -16.18 5.22 -1.92
N SER A 132 -16.13 4.86 -0.64
CA SER A 132 -14.90 4.91 0.16
C SER A 132 -13.77 4.04 -0.42
N LEU A 133 -14.08 2.81 -0.84
CA LEU A 133 -13.12 1.89 -1.46
C LEU A 133 -12.63 2.42 -2.81
N LEU A 134 -13.52 2.97 -3.63
CA LEU A 134 -13.16 3.58 -4.90
C LEU A 134 -12.21 4.76 -4.68
N ASP A 135 -12.56 5.70 -3.80
CA ASP A 135 -11.72 6.84 -3.46
C ASP A 135 -10.34 6.38 -2.94
N TYR A 136 -10.29 5.37 -2.08
CA TYR A 136 -9.03 4.80 -1.61
C TYR A 136 -8.15 4.32 -2.79
N HIS A 137 -8.73 3.57 -3.72
CA HIS A 137 -7.99 3.05 -4.88
C HIS A 137 -7.57 4.13 -5.87
N ILE A 138 -8.40 5.15 -6.11
CA ILE A 138 -8.03 6.31 -6.93
C ILE A 138 -6.85 7.03 -6.29
N GLY A 139 -6.88 7.21 -4.97
CA GLY A 139 -5.77 7.84 -4.24
C GLY A 139 -4.45 7.10 -4.44
N ILE A 140 -4.44 5.77 -4.22
CA ILE A 140 -3.22 4.97 -4.45
C ILE A 140 -2.75 5.06 -5.91
N TRP A 141 -3.68 5.04 -6.88
CA TRP A 141 -3.31 5.15 -8.29
C TRP A 141 -2.77 6.53 -8.66
N ALA A 142 -3.29 7.60 -8.06
CA ALA A 142 -2.77 8.95 -8.22
C ALA A 142 -1.34 9.08 -7.69
N ARG A 143 -1.05 8.50 -6.50
CA ARG A 143 0.30 8.43 -5.93
C ARG A 143 1.31 7.78 -6.90
N VAL A 144 0.97 6.63 -7.48
CA VAL A 144 1.86 5.90 -8.41
C VAL A 144 2.24 6.78 -9.61
N ARG A 145 1.32 7.65 -10.05
CA ARG A 145 1.55 8.60 -11.15
C ARG A 145 2.20 9.92 -10.71
N GLY A 146 2.51 10.08 -9.43
CA GLY A 146 3.12 11.29 -8.87
C GLY A 146 2.13 12.45 -8.65
N ASP A 147 0.82 12.20 -8.78
CA ASP A 147 -0.21 13.20 -8.52
C ASP A 147 -0.64 13.15 -7.04
N TYR A 148 0.24 13.65 -6.17
CA TYR A 148 0.01 13.64 -4.73
C TYR A 148 -1.17 14.51 -4.31
N GLN A 149 -1.47 15.59 -5.03
CA GLN A 149 -2.60 16.47 -4.71
C GLN A 149 -3.94 15.75 -4.95
N LEU A 150 -4.06 15.04 -6.08
CA LEU A 150 -5.23 14.19 -6.33
C LEU A 150 -5.28 13.04 -5.32
N SER A 151 -4.14 12.44 -5.00
CA SER A 151 -4.07 11.37 -4.00
C SER A 151 -4.63 11.83 -2.65
N ILE A 152 -4.13 12.94 -2.11
CA ILE A 152 -4.61 13.55 -0.85
C ILE A 152 -6.12 13.76 -0.90
N THR A 153 -6.62 14.37 -1.97
CA THR A 153 -8.05 14.68 -2.14
C THR A 153 -8.92 13.43 -1.99
N HIS A 154 -8.50 12.33 -2.64
CA HIS A 154 -9.23 11.07 -2.57
C HIS A 154 -9.03 10.34 -1.24
N GLN A 155 -7.85 10.41 -0.62
CA GLN A 155 -7.64 9.79 0.71
C GLN A 155 -8.48 10.48 1.80
N VAL A 156 -8.59 11.82 1.78
CA VAL A 156 -9.48 12.58 2.68
C VAL A 156 -10.92 12.15 2.50
N ARG A 157 -11.38 12.04 1.25
CA ARG A 157 -12.75 11.62 0.94
C ARG A 157 -13.01 10.18 1.36
N SER A 158 -12.07 9.28 1.09
CA SER A 158 -12.12 7.87 1.50
C SER A 158 -12.22 7.73 3.02
N ALA A 159 -11.39 8.45 3.78
CA ALA A 159 -11.40 8.42 5.24
C ALA A 159 -12.74 8.87 5.82
N LYS A 160 -13.30 9.96 5.27
CA LYS A 160 -14.62 10.48 5.66
C LYS A 160 -15.73 9.46 5.38
N LEU A 161 -15.77 8.89 4.18
CA LEU A 161 -16.80 7.93 3.79
C LEU A 161 -16.68 6.61 4.56
N ALA A 162 -15.46 6.14 4.80
CA ALA A 162 -15.19 4.97 5.65
C ALA A 162 -15.76 5.19 7.06
N SER A 163 -15.50 6.35 7.66
CA SER A 163 -16.04 6.69 8.98
C SER A 163 -17.57 6.69 9.00
N ILE A 164 -18.24 7.25 7.98
CA ILE A 164 -19.71 7.23 7.86
C ILE A 164 -20.23 5.79 7.73
N ALA A 165 -19.52 4.93 7.00
CA ALA A 165 -19.86 3.52 6.81
C ALA A 165 -19.51 2.62 8.01
N GLY A 166 -19.03 3.18 9.13
CA GLY A 166 -18.59 2.40 10.31
C GLY A 166 -17.24 1.71 10.16
N ASP A 167 -16.52 1.99 9.09
CA ASP A 167 -15.19 1.45 8.81
C ASP A 167 -14.09 2.27 9.49
N LYS A 168 -13.88 2.03 10.79
CA LYS A 168 -12.82 2.70 11.56
C LYS A 168 -11.41 2.38 11.06
N VAL A 169 -11.16 1.13 10.67
CA VAL A 169 -9.84 0.68 10.21
C VAL A 169 -9.50 1.29 8.86
N GLY A 170 -10.43 1.23 7.90
CA GLY A 170 -10.28 1.84 6.58
C GLY A 170 -10.16 3.36 6.67
N ALA A 171 -10.88 4.01 7.59
CA ALA A 171 -10.70 5.43 7.84
C ALA A 171 -9.27 5.77 8.32
N ALA A 172 -8.75 5.00 9.30
CA ALA A 172 -7.39 5.18 9.80
C ALA A 172 -6.32 4.87 8.74
N ILE A 173 -6.52 3.86 7.89
CA ILE A 173 -5.63 3.55 6.77
C ILE A 173 -5.61 4.71 5.77
N ALA A 174 -6.78 5.19 5.34
CA ALA A 174 -6.87 6.30 4.39
C ALA A 174 -6.23 7.58 4.96
N GLN A 175 -6.43 7.86 6.25
CA GLN A 175 -5.78 8.98 6.95
C GLN A 175 -4.25 8.82 7.00
N LEU A 176 -3.73 7.63 7.29
CA LEU A 176 -2.29 7.38 7.22
C LEU A 176 -1.73 7.62 5.80
N CYS A 177 -2.44 7.14 4.78
CA CYS A 177 -2.07 7.38 3.39
C CYS A 177 -2.08 8.88 3.07
N GLU A 178 -3.13 9.60 3.41
CA GLU A 178 -3.22 11.06 3.27
C GLU A 178 -1.99 11.77 3.85
N GLN A 179 -1.64 11.49 5.12
CA GLN A 179 -0.51 12.14 5.76
C GLN A 179 0.82 11.77 5.10
N THR A 180 0.96 10.53 4.60
CA THR A 180 2.13 10.12 3.82
C THR A 180 2.24 10.92 2.52
N GLU A 181 1.12 11.17 1.85
CA GLU A 181 1.12 11.95 0.61
C GLU A 181 1.42 13.43 0.84
N HIS A 182 1.00 14.01 1.97
CA HIS A 182 1.43 15.35 2.35
C HIS A 182 2.95 15.47 2.49
N ILE A 183 3.61 14.45 3.06
CA ILE A 183 5.08 14.41 3.10
C ILE A 183 5.65 14.30 1.70
N SER A 184 5.12 13.40 0.87
CA SER A 184 5.60 13.19 -0.51
C SER A 184 5.45 14.44 -1.38
N LEU A 185 4.32 15.16 -1.25
CA LEU A 185 4.08 16.44 -1.91
C LEU A 185 5.09 17.50 -1.42
N SER A 186 5.29 17.60 -0.11
CA SER A 186 6.23 18.58 0.46
C SER A 186 7.67 18.32 -0.02
N LEU A 187 8.07 17.05 -0.07
CA LEU A 187 9.34 16.62 -0.64
C LEU A 187 9.41 16.94 -2.14
N MET A 188 8.34 16.78 -2.90
CA MET A 188 8.34 17.12 -4.33
C MET A 188 8.49 18.63 -4.54
N GLU A 189 7.77 19.45 -3.77
CA GLU A 189 7.71 20.90 -3.89
C GLU A 189 8.82 21.64 -3.14
N SER A 190 9.62 20.94 -2.33
CA SER A 190 10.67 21.51 -1.48
C SER A 190 10.12 22.43 -0.38
N THR A 191 8.95 22.11 0.16
CA THR A 191 8.34 22.84 1.29
C THR A 191 8.66 22.14 2.62
N PRO A 192 8.60 22.87 3.76
CA PRO A 192 8.86 22.26 5.06
C PRO A 192 7.91 21.11 5.38
N CYS A 193 8.45 19.97 5.79
CA CYS A 193 7.66 18.79 6.19
C CYS A 193 7.31 18.83 7.68
N ASN A 194 6.03 18.67 8.01
CA ASN A 194 5.58 18.40 9.38
C ASN A 194 5.25 16.91 9.54
N LEU A 195 6.07 16.17 10.30
CA LEU A 195 5.90 14.73 10.49
C LEU A 195 4.92 14.36 11.60
N ALA A 196 4.53 15.30 12.47
CA ALA A 196 3.69 14.98 13.63
C ALA A 196 2.30 14.40 13.25
N PRO A 197 1.58 14.92 12.24
CA PRO A 197 0.31 14.33 11.79
C PRO A 197 0.44 12.90 11.28
N LEU A 198 1.54 12.60 10.58
CA LEU A 198 1.84 11.26 10.09
C LEU A 198 2.04 10.28 11.25
N VAL A 199 2.87 10.67 12.24
CA VAL A 199 3.13 9.85 13.42
C VAL A 199 1.84 9.59 14.20
N ALA A 200 1.03 10.63 14.46
CA ALA A 200 -0.23 10.48 15.19
C ALA A 200 -1.23 9.56 14.46
N SER A 201 -1.30 9.65 13.12
CA SER A 201 -2.17 8.78 12.31
C SER A 201 -1.68 7.33 12.34
N ALA A 202 -0.36 7.12 12.25
CA ALA A 202 0.25 5.80 12.35
C ALA A 202 0.01 5.15 13.72
N GLU A 203 0.21 5.90 14.82
CA GLU A 203 -0.06 5.42 16.19
C GLU A 203 -1.52 5.03 16.39
N SER A 204 -2.44 5.84 15.86
CA SER A 204 -3.87 5.55 15.91
C SER A 204 -4.22 4.27 15.16
N LEU A 205 -3.62 4.05 13.97
CA LEU A 205 -3.83 2.83 13.21
C LEU A 205 -3.25 1.59 13.92
N VAL A 206 -2.05 1.71 14.50
CA VAL A 206 -1.43 0.63 15.29
C VAL A 206 -2.32 0.26 16.47
N ALA A 207 -2.81 1.25 17.23
CA ALA A 207 -3.69 1.00 18.37
C ALA A 207 -4.99 0.27 17.98
N LEU A 208 -5.50 0.50 16.77
CA LEU A 208 -6.69 -0.18 16.25
C LEU A 208 -6.41 -1.61 15.77
N CYS A 209 -5.24 -1.85 15.17
CA CYS A 209 -5.02 -3.05 14.35
C CYS A 209 -4.01 -4.05 14.95
N ARG A 210 -3.17 -3.64 15.90
CA ARG A 210 -2.04 -4.44 16.40
C ARG A 210 -2.44 -5.78 17.02
N ASP A 211 -3.61 -5.86 17.65
CA ASP A 211 -4.10 -7.07 18.32
C ASP A 211 -5.23 -7.76 17.54
N SER A 212 -5.45 -7.37 16.28
CA SER A 212 -6.49 -7.92 15.42
C SER A 212 -6.19 -9.37 15.01
N SER A 213 -7.21 -10.23 14.88
CA SER A 213 -7.03 -11.56 14.30
C SER A 213 -6.93 -11.54 12.76
N GLU A 214 -7.20 -10.39 12.12
CA GLU A 214 -7.16 -10.26 10.67
C GLU A 214 -5.72 -10.00 10.16
N PRO A 215 -5.17 -10.87 9.28
CA PRO A 215 -3.82 -10.72 8.76
C PRO A 215 -3.55 -9.39 8.07
N VAL A 216 -4.54 -8.82 7.38
CA VAL A 216 -4.42 -7.52 6.70
C VAL A 216 -4.22 -6.40 7.72
N GLN A 217 -5.00 -6.39 8.80
CA GLN A 217 -4.90 -5.37 9.84
C GLN A 217 -3.55 -5.47 10.58
N GLN A 218 -3.15 -6.71 10.90
CA GLN A 218 -1.82 -7.01 11.47
C GLN A 218 -0.69 -6.45 10.61
N TYR A 219 -0.75 -6.66 9.29
CA TYR A 219 0.24 -6.16 8.34
C TYR A 219 0.27 -4.62 8.29
N TRP A 220 -0.88 -3.96 8.35
CA TRP A 220 -0.93 -2.50 8.43
C TRP A 220 -0.28 -1.95 9.70
N ALA A 221 -0.53 -2.57 10.85
CA ALA A 221 0.05 -2.16 12.13
C ALA A 221 1.56 -2.44 12.22
N HIS A 222 2.01 -3.60 11.76
CA HIS A 222 3.38 -4.05 11.97
C HIS A 222 4.34 -3.71 10.82
N VAL A 223 3.83 -3.42 9.62
CA VAL A 223 4.67 -3.17 8.44
C VAL A 223 4.38 -1.81 7.84
N ASN A 224 3.17 -1.56 7.33
CA ASN A 224 2.89 -0.34 6.58
C ASN A 224 3.04 0.93 7.44
N ALA A 225 2.44 0.98 8.63
CA ALA A 225 2.55 2.15 9.52
C ALA A 225 4.00 2.45 9.92
N PRO A 226 4.79 1.48 10.43
CA PRO A 226 6.21 1.68 10.71
C PRO A 226 7.00 2.16 9.50
N ILE A 227 6.83 1.53 8.33
CA ILE A 227 7.53 1.90 7.10
C ILE A 227 7.25 3.35 6.73
N HIS A 228 5.98 3.77 6.73
CA HIS A 228 5.62 5.13 6.35
C HIS A 228 6.25 6.17 7.29
N VAL A 229 6.23 5.92 8.60
CA VAL A 229 6.87 6.81 9.58
C VAL A 229 8.38 6.85 9.38
N LEU A 230 9.04 5.70 9.37
CA LEU A 230 10.49 5.61 9.33
C LEU A 230 11.06 6.17 8.02
N LEU A 231 10.44 5.85 6.88
CA LEU A 231 10.87 6.38 5.58
C LEU A 231 10.68 7.89 5.48
N ALA A 232 9.59 8.44 6.03
CA ALA A 232 9.40 9.88 6.05
C ALA A 232 10.57 10.57 6.78
N HIS A 233 10.96 10.08 7.96
CA HIS A 233 12.11 10.60 8.70
C HIS A 233 13.44 10.46 7.93
N ILE A 234 13.67 9.32 7.28
CA ILE A 234 14.89 9.04 6.51
C ILE A 234 14.99 9.98 5.30
N TRP A 235 13.91 10.13 4.53
CA TRP A 235 13.89 10.94 3.31
C TRP A 235 13.95 12.44 3.60
N THR A 236 13.31 12.90 4.67
CA THR A 236 13.40 14.31 5.11
C THR A 236 14.68 14.60 5.89
N ARG A 237 15.48 13.57 6.21
CA ARG A 237 16.63 13.66 7.12
C ARG A 237 16.25 14.29 8.47
N THR A 238 15.05 14.01 8.95
CA THR A 238 14.56 14.53 10.24
C THR A 238 14.83 13.50 11.33
N PRO A 239 15.62 13.82 12.36
CA PRO A 239 15.90 12.88 13.44
C PRO A 239 14.61 12.40 14.12
N LEU A 240 14.61 11.11 14.46
CA LEU A 240 13.57 10.48 15.27
C LEU A 240 14.19 10.11 16.62
N LEU A 241 13.51 10.35 17.74
CA LEU A 241 14.02 9.97 19.06
C LEU A 241 14.32 8.46 19.11
N GLN A 242 15.41 8.06 19.76
CA GLN A 242 15.88 6.66 19.79
C GLN A 242 14.80 5.69 20.31
N GLU A 243 14.05 6.06 21.33
CA GLU A 243 12.93 5.27 21.85
C GLU A 243 11.84 5.03 20.79
N ARG A 244 11.57 6.04 19.96
CA ARG A 244 10.61 5.95 18.85
C ARG A 244 11.17 5.09 17.72
N GLN A 245 12.47 5.18 17.42
CA GLN A 245 13.12 4.30 16.45
C GLN A 245 12.94 2.83 16.86
N GLY A 246 13.23 2.51 18.14
CA GLY A 246 13.10 1.16 18.69
C GLY A 246 11.66 0.63 18.65
N PHE A 247 10.67 1.48 18.95
CA PHE A 247 9.25 1.11 18.85
C PHE A 247 8.85 0.70 17.43
N TRP A 248 9.13 1.53 16.42
CA TRP A 248 8.70 1.27 15.05
C TRP A 248 9.45 0.09 14.43
N LEU A 249 10.77 -0.02 14.65
CA LEU A 249 11.54 -1.20 14.22
C LEU A 249 11.05 -2.47 14.91
N GLY A 250 10.77 -2.41 16.21
CA GLY A 250 10.27 -3.55 16.98
C GLY A 250 8.98 -4.12 16.42
N LEU A 251 8.05 -3.26 15.96
CA LEU A 251 6.82 -3.70 15.29
C LEU A 251 7.11 -4.48 14.00
N MET A 252 8.05 -4.02 13.17
CA MET A 252 8.42 -4.71 11.93
C MET A 252 9.02 -6.09 12.21
N THR A 253 9.88 -6.19 13.22
CA THR A 253 10.51 -7.46 13.62
C THR A 253 9.51 -8.43 14.26
N GLU A 254 8.55 -7.94 15.04
CA GLU A 254 7.52 -8.78 15.68
C GLU A 254 6.69 -9.58 14.64
N LEU A 255 6.36 -8.98 13.49
CA LEU A 255 5.63 -9.71 12.44
C LEU A 255 6.50 -10.73 11.70
N VAL A 256 7.77 -10.41 11.45
CA VAL A 256 8.76 -11.34 10.88
C VAL A 256 8.85 -12.61 11.72
N GLU A 257 8.87 -12.47 13.05
CA GLU A 257 8.89 -13.60 13.98
C GLU A 257 7.59 -14.41 13.96
N LYS A 258 6.44 -13.74 13.87
CA LYS A 258 5.12 -14.40 13.86
C LYS A 258 4.77 -15.07 12.53
N THR A 259 5.33 -14.60 11.42
CA THR A 259 4.97 -15.07 10.06
C THR A 259 6.20 -15.27 9.17
N PRO A 260 6.98 -16.35 9.40
CA PRO A 260 8.25 -16.61 8.73
C PRO A 260 8.17 -16.67 7.20
N GLU A 261 7.02 -17.09 6.67
CA GLU A 261 6.78 -17.22 5.22
C GLU A 261 6.70 -15.86 4.49
N SER A 262 6.56 -14.75 5.22
CA SER A 262 6.56 -13.37 4.65
C SER A 262 7.87 -12.61 4.79
N VAL A 263 8.86 -13.22 5.44
CA VAL A 263 10.11 -12.56 5.82
C VAL A 263 10.91 -12.12 4.60
N ASP A 264 10.92 -12.96 3.58
CA ASP A 264 11.68 -12.75 2.36
C ASP A 264 11.32 -11.48 1.59
N ASP A 265 10.07 -11.01 1.69
CA ASP A 265 9.58 -9.85 0.96
C ASP A 265 9.80 -8.53 1.74
N VAL A 266 9.91 -8.60 3.08
CA VAL A 266 9.99 -7.42 3.95
C VAL A 266 11.43 -7.14 4.41
N VAL A 267 12.31 -8.16 4.41
CA VAL A 267 13.72 -8.02 4.81
C VAL A 267 14.45 -6.90 4.08
N PRO A 268 14.40 -6.77 2.73
CA PRO A 268 15.09 -5.68 2.05
C PRO A 268 14.64 -4.30 2.55
N THR A 269 13.35 -4.14 2.83
CA THR A 269 12.78 -2.90 3.37
C THR A 269 13.23 -2.64 4.80
N ILE A 270 13.24 -3.65 5.68
CA ILE A 270 13.79 -3.54 7.04
C ILE A 270 15.26 -3.11 6.98
N THR A 271 16.07 -3.79 6.16
CA THR A 271 17.50 -3.48 6.06
C THR A 271 17.75 -2.06 5.51
N ALA A 272 16.95 -1.59 4.54
CA ALA A 272 17.05 -0.22 4.04
C ALA A 272 16.65 0.81 5.11
N VAL A 273 15.64 0.52 5.92
CA VAL A 273 15.21 1.36 7.03
C VAL A 273 16.26 1.42 8.13
N GLU A 274 16.83 0.27 8.53
CA GLU A 274 17.95 0.20 9.48
C GLU A 274 19.14 1.02 8.99
N ALA A 275 19.50 0.91 7.72
CA ALA A 275 20.56 1.72 7.10
C ALA A 275 20.27 3.22 7.23
N GLY A 276 19.03 3.64 6.96
CA GLY A 276 18.61 5.03 7.09
C GLY A 276 18.63 5.54 8.54
N ILE A 277 18.23 4.72 9.51
CA ILE A 277 18.33 5.07 10.93
C ILE A 277 19.79 5.24 11.37
N LEU A 278 20.68 4.34 10.96
CA LEU A 278 22.11 4.48 11.22
C LEU A 278 22.68 5.76 10.61
N MET A 279 22.25 6.12 9.40
CA MET A 279 22.62 7.38 8.75
C MET A 279 22.16 8.60 9.57
N LEU A 280 20.92 8.61 10.06
CA LEU A 280 20.40 9.72 10.89
C LEU A 280 21.13 9.86 12.24
N ASN A 281 21.74 8.77 12.73
CA ASN A 281 22.49 8.73 13.98
C ASN A 281 24.02 8.91 13.76
N ASP A 282 24.44 9.42 12.59
CA ASP A 282 25.84 9.64 12.18
C ASP A 282 26.72 8.36 12.17
N GLN A 283 26.10 7.18 12.08
CA GLN A 283 26.81 5.89 12.03
C GLN A 283 27.10 5.47 10.57
N SER A 284 27.86 6.32 9.88
CA SER A 284 28.10 6.24 8.42
C SER A 284 28.57 4.88 7.92
N THR A 285 29.52 4.22 8.60
CA THR A 285 30.03 2.90 8.18
C THR A 285 28.95 1.82 8.24
N GLY A 286 28.17 1.79 9.32
CA GLY A 286 27.09 0.82 9.48
C GLY A 286 25.96 1.07 8.46
N ALA A 287 25.59 2.34 8.27
CA ALA A 287 24.60 2.74 7.29
C ALA A 287 25.00 2.32 5.86
N ARG A 288 26.25 2.59 5.46
CA ARG A 288 26.79 2.20 4.16
C ARG A 288 26.71 0.68 3.96
N ASN A 289 27.23 -0.10 4.90
CA ASN A 289 27.27 -1.56 4.79
C ASN A 289 25.86 -2.18 4.63
N LEU A 290 24.85 -1.66 5.33
CA LEU A 290 23.49 -2.16 5.20
C LEU A 290 22.84 -1.73 3.89
N ALA A 291 23.05 -0.49 3.44
CA ALA A 291 22.50 -0.02 2.18
C ALA A 291 23.13 -0.73 0.97
N GLU A 292 24.44 -1.02 0.98
CA GLU A 292 25.11 -1.82 -0.05
C GLU A 292 24.50 -3.22 -0.17
N LYS A 293 24.22 -3.89 0.97
CA LYS A 293 23.54 -5.20 0.97
C LYS A 293 22.17 -5.16 0.30
N VAL A 294 21.42 -4.08 0.47
CA VAL A 294 20.11 -3.91 -0.19
C VAL A 294 20.28 -3.75 -1.71
N VAL A 295 21.25 -2.94 -2.13
CA VAL A 295 21.55 -2.71 -3.56
C VAL A 295 22.02 -3.99 -4.27
N GLU A 296 22.81 -4.80 -3.59
CA GLU A 296 23.33 -6.09 -4.06
C GLU A 296 22.32 -7.24 -4.00
N SER A 297 21.22 -7.06 -3.24
CA SER A 297 20.19 -8.10 -3.08
C SER A 297 19.56 -8.48 -4.43
N PRO A 298 19.39 -9.77 -4.74
CA PRO A 298 18.66 -10.21 -5.92
C PRO A 298 17.14 -9.97 -5.81
N LYS A 299 16.63 -9.80 -4.58
CA LYS A 299 15.24 -9.43 -4.30
C LYS A 299 15.18 -7.93 -4.04
N LYS A 300 14.50 -7.20 -4.94
CA LYS A 300 14.44 -5.74 -4.90
C LYS A 300 12.98 -5.30 -4.91
N ASP A 301 12.55 -4.74 -3.78
CA ASP A 301 11.42 -3.83 -3.74
C ASP A 301 11.92 -2.43 -4.12
N ASP A 302 11.20 -1.73 -5.00
CA ASP A 302 11.62 -0.41 -5.51
C ASP A 302 11.80 0.60 -4.37
N GLN A 303 10.93 0.56 -3.35
CA GLN A 303 10.98 1.50 -2.24
C GLN A 303 12.21 1.24 -1.36
N ALA A 304 12.52 -0.02 -1.06
CA ALA A 304 13.74 -0.42 -0.36
C ALA A 304 15.00 -0.03 -1.14
N LEU A 305 15.05 -0.34 -2.43
CA LEU A 305 16.20 -0.06 -3.29
C LEU A 305 16.46 1.45 -3.41
N MET A 306 15.43 2.24 -3.70
CA MET A 306 15.58 3.69 -3.83
C MET A 306 15.94 4.35 -2.50
N THR A 307 15.44 3.82 -1.38
CA THR A 307 15.84 4.27 -0.05
C THR A 307 17.32 3.94 0.24
N ALA A 308 17.80 2.75 -0.12
CA ALA A 308 19.19 2.39 0.05
C ALA A 308 20.14 3.29 -0.77
N HIS A 309 19.78 3.59 -2.02
CA HIS A 309 20.54 4.56 -2.82
C HIS A 309 20.52 5.97 -2.21
N TRP A 310 19.40 6.40 -1.65
CA TRP A 310 19.31 7.69 -0.95
C TRP A 310 20.25 7.75 0.26
N VAL A 311 20.27 6.67 1.07
CA VAL A 311 21.17 6.54 2.21
C VAL A 311 22.63 6.59 1.78
N LEU A 312 23.02 5.82 0.75
CA LEU A 312 24.38 5.82 0.22
C LEU A 312 24.80 7.20 -0.26
N ALA A 313 23.94 7.89 -1.03
CA ALA A 313 24.22 9.24 -1.49
C ALA A 313 24.47 10.21 -0.34
N CYS A 314 23.66 10.14 0.73
CA CYS A 314 23.84 10.99 1.90
C CYS A 314 25.15 10.71 2.65
N VAL A 315 25.47 9.44 2.91
CA VAL A 315 26.69 9.02 3.60
C VAL A 315 27.95 9.36 2.80
N LEU A 316 27.93 9.15 1.48
CA LEU A 316 29.06 9.46 0.60
C LEU A 316 29.26 10.98 0.48
N SER A 317 28.17 11.75 0.47
CA SER A 317 28.25 13.21 0.47
C SER A 317 28.89 13.74 1.77
N SER A 318 28.49 13.22 2.94
CA SER A 318 29.05 13.65 4.22
C SER A 318 30.52 13.26 4.42
N THR A 319 30.97 12.21 3.73
CA THR A 319 32.38 11.74 3.75
C THR A 319 33.23 12.32 2.62
N GLY A 320 32.68 13.22 1.80
CA GLY A 320 33.40 13.93 0.73
C GLY A 320 33.58 13.15 -0.57
N ASN A 321 32.97 11.96 -0.70
CA ASN A 321 33.00 11.16 -1.92
C ASN A 321 31.85 11.55 -2.88
N LEU A 322 31.94 12.77 -3.41
CA LEU A 322 30.86 13.40 -4.16
C LEU A 322 30.55 12.71 -5.50
N ALA A 323 31.55 12.13 -6.16
CA ALA A 323 31.37 11.44 -7.43
C ALA A 323 30.54 10.15 -7.29
N GLU A 324 30.83 9.35 -6.25
CA GLU A 324 30.07 8.13 -5.94
C GLU A 324 28.67 8.48 -5.44
N ALA A 325 28.54 9.53 -4.62
CA ALA A 325 27.23 10.04 -4.20
C ALA A 325 26.36 10.45 -5.40
N ALA A 326 26.93 11.17 -6.36
CA ALA A 326 26.23 11.57 -7.57
C ALA A 326 25.75 10.38 -8.41
N GLY A 327 26.54 9.30 -8.47
CA GLY A 327 26.14 8.05 -9.14
C GLY A 327 24.86 7.46 -8.56
N HIS A 328 24.74 7.38 -7.23
CA HIS A 328 23.51 6.89 -6.58
C HIS A 328 22.32 7.81 -6.77
N LEU A 329 22.51 9.13 -6.74
CA LEU A 329 21.43 10.08 -7.03
C LEU A 329 20.92 9.94 -8.48
N GLN A 330 21.82 9.70 -9.44
CA GLN A 330 21.45 9.43 -10.83
C GLN A 330 20.65 8.13 -10.96
N THR A 331 21.02 7.07 -10.24
CA THR A 331 20.24 5.82 -10.18
C THR A 331 18.81 6.07 -9.68
N ILE A 332 18.64 6.86 -8.61
CA ILE A 332 17.29 7.20 -8.12
C ILE A 332 16.46 7.88 -9.21
N ILE A 333 17.06 8.81 -9.96
CA ILE A 333 16.37 9.56 -11.02
C ILE A 333 15.96 8.67 -12.18
N ALA A 334 16.84 7.75 -12.58
CA ALA A 334 16.65 6.85 -13.72
C ALA A 334 15.64 5.76 -13.41
N ASP A 335 15.79 5.09 -12.25
CA ASP A 335 15.14 3.81 -11.96
C ASP A 335 14.00 3.93 -10.94
N GLY A 336 13.88 5.06 -10.23
CA GLY A 336 12.86 5.28 -9.20
C GLY A 336 11.46 5.58 -9.74
N HIS A 337 10.97 4.85 -10.75
CA HIS A 337 9.80 5.21 -11.56
C HIS A 337 8.55 5.64 -10.75
N ASN A 338 8.27 4.98 -9.63
CA ASN A 338 7.12 5.27 -8.76
C ASN A 338 7.47 6.07 -7.50
N MET A 339 8.74 6.48 -7.36
CA MET A 339 9.30 7.21 -6.22
C MET A 339 9.54 8.68 -6.58
N HIS A 340 8.52 9.35 -7.12
CA HIS A 340 8.62 10.72 -7.66
C HIS A 340 9.18 11.73 -6.66
N GLN A 341 8.80 11.60 -5.38
CA GLN A 341 9.32 12.41 -4.28
C GLN A 341 10.83 12.24 -4.07
N LEU A 342 11.35 11.00 -4.15
CA LEU A 342 12.79 10.72 -4.06
C LEU A 342 13.53 11.18 -5.31
N ARG A 343 12.93 11.03 -6.49
CA ARG A 343 13.49 11.56 -7.75
C ARG A 343 13.64 13.07 -7.71
N ALA A 344 12.63 13.77 -7.18
CA ALA A 344 12.68 15.21 -7.00
C ALA A 344 13.79 15.61 -6.00
N LEU A 345 13.88 14.92 -4.86
CA LEU A 345 14.96 15.10 -3.89
C LEU A 345 16.35 14.89 -4.52
N ALA A 346 16.54 13.78 -5.24
CA ALA A 346 17.81 13.43 -5.84
C ALA A 346 18.27 14.45 -6.89
N LYS A 347 17.34 14.95 -7.72
CA LYS A 347 17.62 16.04 -8.69
C LYS A 347 18.12 17.30 -8.00
N ARG A 348 17.54 17.64 -6.84
CA ARG A 348 17.93 18.85 -6.09
C ARG A 348 19.28 18.68 -5.40
N GLU A 349 19.55 17.51 -4.81
CA GLU A 349 20.86 17.26 -4.19
C GLU A 349 21.98 17.24 -5.24
N LEU A 350 21.74 16.71 -6.45
CA LEU A 350 22.69 16.77 -7.56
C LEU A 350 22.97 18.19 -8.09
N ALA A 351 22.06 19.14 -7.84
CA ALA A 351 22.20 20.51 -8.30
C ALA A 351 22.96 21.41 -7.30
N LYS A 352 23.28 20.89 -6.10
CA LYS A 352 24.14 21.55 -5.11
C LYS A 352 25.60 21.19 -5.40
#